data_AF-A0A432TWF3-F1
#
_entry.id   AF-A0A432TWF3-F1
#
_cell.length_a   1.000
_cell.length_b   1.000
_cell.length_c   1.000
_cell.angle_alpha   90.00
_cell.angle_beta   90.00
_cell.angle_gamma   90.00
#
_symmetry.space_group_name_H-M   'P 1'
#
loop_
_entity.id
_entity.type
_entity.pdbx_description
1 polymer ?
#
loop_
_entity_poly.entity_id
_entity_poly.type
_entity_poly.pdbx_seq_one_letter_code
_entity_poly.pdbx_strand_id
1 'polypeptide(L)'
;DFYLPPEACSYRMAIVSMKKQYPGHAKRVMMGVWSFLRQFMYTKFVIVVDDDIDVKNWKEVIWAISTRVDPTRDTTLIDNTPIDYLDFASPVSGLGSKMGIDATNKLPGETDREWGESITMDQAVIDKIDSIWDELSID
;
A
#
# COMPACT_ATOMS: atom_id res chain seq x y z
N ASP A 1 6.64 -6.74 -0.67
CA ASP A 1 7.25 -6.33 0.62
C ASP A 1 6.23 -5.96 1.69
N PHE A 2 6.65 -5.85 2.95
CA PHE A 2 5.82 -5.43 4.08
C PHE A 2 6.57 -4.39 4.92
N TYR A 3 6.03 -3.18 5.02
CA TYR A 3 6.70 -2.05 5.68
C TYR A 3 5.77 -1.31 6.65
N LEU A 4 6.33 -0.91 7.79
CA LEU A 4 5.68 -0.11 8.82
C LEU A 4 6.46 1.21 8.97
N PRO A 5 5.97 2.31 8.40
CA PRO A 5 6.67 3.60 8.45
C PRO A 5 6.88 4.10 9.89
N PRO A 6 8.11 4.47 10.31
CA PRO A 6 8.39 5.02 11.65
C PRO A 6 7.53 6.23 12.03
N GLU A 7 7.28 7.12 11.07
CA GLU A 7 6.41 8.30 11.17
C GLU A 7 4.95 7.95 11.48
N ALA A 8 4.52 6.71 11.23
CA ALA A 8 3.22 6.18 11.64
C ALA A 8 3.29 5.46 13.00
N CYS A 9 4.15 5.96 13.90
CA CYS A 9 4.41 5.40 15.22
C CYS A 9 4.81 3.92 15.19
N SER A 10 5.52 3.49 14.14
CA SER A 10 6.06 2.13 13.97
C SER A 10 5.06 0.97 13.84
N TYR A 11 3.75 1.18 14.06
CA TYR A 11 2.74 0.10 13.96
C TYR A 11 1.36 0.55 13.45
N ARG A 12 1.05 1.85 13.42
CA ARG A 12 -0.33 2.31 13.13
C ARG A 12 -0.70 2.24 11.65
N MET A 13 0.30 2.18 10.77
CA MET A 13 0.12 2.01 9.32
C MET A 13 1.05 0.92 8.79
N ALA A 14 0.53 0.09 7.90
CA ALA A 14 1.29 -0.85 7.10
C ALA A 14 1.11 -0.57 5.62
N ILE A 15 2.20 -0.68 4.86
CA ILE A 15 2.20 -0.63 3.40
C ILE A 15 2.67 -2.01 2.94
N VAL A 16 1.84 -2.67 2.12
CA VAL A 16 2.07 -4.05 1.68
C VAL A 16 2.12 -4.09 0.16
N SER A 17 3.27 -4.47 -0.36
CA SER A 17 3.49 -4.72 -1.79
C SER A 17 3.29 -6.20 -2.09
N MET A 18 2.49 -6.50 -3.12
CA MET A 18 2.09 -7.86 -3.47
C MET A 18 2.06 -8.10 -4.98
N LYS A 19 2.17 -9.37 -5.36
CA LYS A 19 1.89 -9.83 -6.73
C LYS A 19 0.42 -10.21 -6.84
N LYS A 20 -0.39 -9.34 -7.44
CA LYS A 20 -1.83 -9.58 -7.62
C LYS A 20 -2.05 -10.74 -8.59
N GLN A 21 -3.04 -11.59 -8.30
CA GLN A 21 -3.31 -12.82 -9.06
C GLN A 21 -4.79 -12.97 -9.46
N TYR A 22 -5.70 -12.28 -8.77
CA TYR A 22 -7.13 -12.36 -9.04
C TYR A 22 -7.87 -11.10 -8.51
N PRO A 23 -9.06 -10.78 -9.03
CA PRO A 23 -9.91 -9.71 -8.51
C PRO A 23 -10.19 -9.84 -6.99
N GLY A 24 -10.03 -8.75 -6.25
CA GLY A 24 -10.26 -8.70 -4.80
C GLY A 24 -9.12 -9.27 -3.94
N HIS A 25 -7.98 -9.66 -4.53
CA HIS A 25 -6.85 -10.25 -3.79
C HIS A 25 -6.32 -9.33 -2.68
N ALA A 26 -6.30 -8.01 -2.90
CA ALA A 26 -5.86 -7.03 -1.91
C ALA A 26 -6.67 -7.09 -0.60
N LYS A 27 -7.99 -7.32 -0.67
CA LYS A 27 -8.85 -7.45 0.53
C LYS A 27 -8.45 -8.65 1.39
N ARG A 28 -8.03 -9.76 0.76
CA ARG A 28 -7.52 -10.94 1.50
C ARG A 28 -6.24 -10.59 2.26
N VAL A 29 -5.35 -9.81 1.64
CA VAL A 29 -4.12 -9.35 2.29
C VAL A 29 -4.43 -8.42 3.46
N MET A 30 -5.33 -7.44 3.29
CA MET A 30 -5.76 -6.54 4.37
C MET A 30 -6.28 -7.31 5.59
N MET A 31 -7.20 -8.26 5.37
CA MET A 31 -7.73 -9.09 6.45
C MET A 31 -6.64 -9.93 7.12
N GLY A 32 -5.71 -10.47 6.33
CA GLY A 32 -4.56 -11.20 6.85
C GLY A 32 -3.66 -10.34 7.75
N VAL A 33 -3.40 -9.09 7.36
CA VAL A 33 -2.63 -8.14 8.18
C VAL A 33 -3.28 -7.95 9.54
N TRP A 34 -4.61 -7.77 9.57
CA TRP A 34 -5.35 -7.51 10.81
C TRP A 34 -5.59 -8.75 11.68
N SER A 35 -5.48 -9.96 11.13
CA SER A 35 -5.85 -11.19 11.85
C SER A 35 -4.70 -12.16 12.12
N PHE A 36 -3.65 -12.18 11.29
CA PHE A 36 -2.69 -13.28 11.30
C PHE A 36 -1.68 -13.19 12.46
N LEU A 37 -1.04 -12.02 12.63
CA LEU A 37 -0.05 -11.80 13.69
C LEU A 37 -0.53 -10.78 14.70
N ARG A 38 -0.38 -11.11 15.98
CA ARG A 38 -0.78 -10.22 17.09
C ARG A 38 -0.15 -8.83 17.03
N GLN A 39 1.06 -8.74 16.50
CA GLN A 39 1.80 -7.48 16.38
C GLN A 39 1.10 -6.44 15.48
N PHE A 40 0.26 -6.87 14.55
CA PHE A 40 -0.40 -6.00 13.56
C PHE A 40 -1.90 -5.82 13.82
N MET A 41 -2.44 -6.42 14.89
CA MET A 41 -3.87 -6.33 15.23
C MET A 41 -4.34 -4.88 15.49
N TYR A 42 -3.44 -4.01 15.94
CA TYR A 42 -3.74 -2.59 16.21
C TYR A 42 -3.34 -1.65 15.07
N THR A 43 -2.82 -2.17 13.95
CA THR A 43 -2.55 -1.39 12.75
C THR A 43 -3.88 -0.86 12.20
N LYS A 44 -4.01 0.47 12.18
CA LYS A 44 -5.25 1.17 11.79
C LYS A 44 -5.38 1.29 10.29
N PHE A 45 -4.27 1.54 9.60
CA PHE A 45 -4.24 1.79 8.18
C PHE A 45 -3.44 0.72 7.45
N VAL A 46 -4.00 0.14 6.39
CA VAL A 46 -3.30 -0.78 5.51
C VAL A 46 -3.42 -0.29 4.09
N ILE A 47 -2.30 -0.02 3.43
CA ILE A 47 -2.27 0.31 2.01
C ILE A 47 -1.70 -0.90 1.29
N VAL A 48 -2.42 -1.41 0.30
CA VAL A 48 -1.95 -2.53 -0.53
C VAL A 48 -1.61 -1.99 -1.91
N VAL A 49 -0.38 -2.24 -2.35
CA VAL A 49 0.16 -1.83 -3.65
C VAL A 49 0.69 -3.05 -4.41
N ASP A 50 0.93 -2.91 -5.71
CA ASP A 50 1.56 -3.96 -6.51
C ASP A 50 3.07 -4.06 -6.22
N ASP A 51 3.75 -5.03 -6.84
CA ASP A 51 5.19 -5.28 -6.68
C ASP A 51 6.09 -4.29 -7.43
N ASP A 52 5.50 -3.41 -8.24
CA ASP A 52 6.21 -2.32 -8.94
C ASP A 52 6.38 -1.05 -8.08
N ILE A 53 5.88 -1.05 -6.84
CA ILE A 53 5.95 0.10 -5.91
C ILE A 53 6.93 -0.19 -4.77
N ASP A 54 7.93 0.68 -4.59
CA ASP A 54 8.74 0.69 -3.37
C ASP A 54 7.91 1.23 -2.19
N VAL A 55 7.56 0.33 -1.28
CA VAL A 55 6.77 0.62 -0.09
C VAL A 55 7.45 1.58 0.89
N LYS A 56 8.76 1.81 0.77
CA LYS A 56 9.52 2.77 1.60
C LYS A 56 9.59 4.15 0.96
N ASN A 57 9.21 4.29 -0.31
CA ASN A 57 9.18 5.56 -1.02
C ASN A 57 7.76 6.14 -1.06
N TRP A 58 7.49 7.15 -0.22
CA TRP A 58 6.18 7.80 -0.20
C TRP A 58 5.73 8.38 -1.53
N LYS A 59 6.66 8.86 -2.37
CA LYS A 59 6.29 9.43 -3.66
C LYS A 59 5.60 8.38 -4.53
N GLU A 60 6.11 7.15 -4.53
CA GLU A 60 5.54 6.04 -5.29
C GLU A 60 4.24 5.52 -4.65
N VAL A 61 4.18 5.40 -3.33
CA VAL A 61 2.97 4.96 -2.62
C VAL A 61 1.82 5.96 -2.85
N ILE A 62 2.09 7.26 -2.76
CA ILE A 62 1.09 8.31 -3.02
C ILE A 62 0.71 8.34 -4.50
N TRP A 63 1.66 8.13 -5.42
CA TRP A 63 1.36 7.97 -6.83
C TRP A 63 0.40 6.80 -7.10
N ALA A 64 0.66 5.62 -6.51
CA ALA A 64 -0.22 4.46 -6.63
C ALA A 64 -1.62 4.77 -6.10
N ILE A 65 -1.73 5.40 -4.92
CA ILE A 65 -3.04 5.81 -4.37
C ILE A 65 -3.76 6.77 -5.32
N SER A 66 -3.09 7.83 -5.77
CA SER A 66 -3.73 8.88 -6.59
C SER A 66 -4.12 8.43 -8.01
N THR A 67 -3.50 7.38 -8.53
CA THR A 67 -3.72 6.92 -9.92
C THR A 67 -4.50 5.62 -10.04
N ARG A 68 -4.46 4.75 -9.01
CA ARG A 68 -5.05 3.41 -9.05
C ARG A 68 -6.30 3.26 -8.17
N VAL A 69 -6.67 4.27 -7.39
CA VAL A 69 -7.77 4.20 -6.39
C VAL A 69 -8.95 5.07 -6.82
N ASP A 70 -10.13 4.45 -6.89
CA ASP A 70 -11.39 5.15 -6.69
C ASP A 70 -11.72 5.14 -5.19
N PRO A 71 -11.81 6.30 -4.51
CA PRO A 71 -11.87 6.33 -3.05
C PRO A 71 -13.04 5.55 -2.44
N THR A 72 -14.21 5.54 -3.08
CA THR A 72 -15.39 4.84 -2.55
C THR A 72 -15.32 3.34 -2.82
N ARG A 73 -14.89 2.92 -4.02
CA ARG A 73 -14.81 1.50 -4.41
C ARG A 73 -13.67 0.76 -3.70
N ASP A 74 -12.53 1.41 -3.58
CA ASP A 74 -11.26 0.76 -3.25
C ASP A 74 -10.83 0.96 -1.78
N THR A 75 -11.62 1.71 -1.01
CA THR A 75 -11.43 1.84 0.44
C THR A 75 -12.34 0.85 1.18
N THR A 76 -11.75 0.08 2.08
CA THR A 76 -12.46 -0.81 3.00
C THR A 76 -12.42 -0.23 4.40
N LEU A 77 -13.58 0.00 5.00
CA LEU A 77 -13.73 0.41 6.39
C LEU A 77 -14.32 -0.73 7.21
N ILE A 78 -13.74 -0.98 8.39
CA ILE A 78 -14.26 -1.93 9.37
C ILE A 78 -14.40 -1.22 10.70
N ASP A 79 -15.63 -1.11 11.18
CA ASP A 79 -15.96 -0.48 12.45
C ASP A 79 -15.86 -1.46 13.62
N ASN A 80 -15.82 -0.92 14.84
CA ASN A 80 -15.86 -1.68 16.10
C ASN A 80 -14.76 -2.76 16.21
N THR A 81 -13.55 -2.41 15.82
CA THR A 81 -12.37 -3.27 15.90
C THR A 81 -11.50 -2.92 17.13
N PRO A 82 -10.73 -3.87 17.68
CA PRO A 82 -9.79 -3.60 18.77
C PRO A 82 -8.71 -2.60 18.35
N ILE A 83 -8.47 -1.60 19.18
CA ILE A 83 -7.46 -0.54 18.98
C ILE A 83 -6.67 -0.37 20.28
N ASP A 84 -5.46 0.16 20.18
CA ASP A 84 -4.64 0.55 21.34
C ASP A 84 -5.44 1.48 22.28
N TYR A 85 -5.48 1.14 23.57
CA TYR A 85 -6.22 1.90 24.59
C TYR A 85 -5.66 3.31 24.81
N LEU A 86 -4.38 3.55 24.46
CA LEU A 86 -3.72 4.86 24.50
C LEU A 86 -4.02 5.74 23.28
N ASP A 87 -4.65 5.18 22.25
CA ASP A 87 -4.95 5.93 21.05
C ASP A 87 -6.23 6.77 21.22
N PHE A 88 -6.03 8.00 21.67
CA PHE A 88 -7.07 8.99 21.93
C PHE A 88 -7.83 9.46 20.68
N ALA A 89 -7.40 9.10 19.46
CA ALA A 89 -8.16 9.39 18.25
C ALA A 89 -9.28 8.37 18.00
N SER A 90 -9.31 7.27 18.77
CA SER A 90 -10.45 6.34 18.78
C SER A 90 -11.65 6.95 19.52
N PRO A 91 -12.89 6.64 19.09
CA PRO A 91 -14.10 7.18 19.73
C PRO A 91 -14.29 6.67 21.17
N VAL A 92 -13.82 5.45 21.46
CA VAL A 92 -13.89 4.81 22.77
C VAL A 92 -12.55 4.11 23.02
N SER A 93 -12.01 4.21 24.25
CA SER A 93 -10.74 3.56 24.58
C SER A 93 -10.81 2.04 24.31
N GLY A 94 -9.85 1.54 23.53
CA GLY A 94 -9.78 0.13 23.14
C GLY A 94 -10.61 -0.26 21.91
N LEU A 95 -11.46 0.63 21.38
CA LEU A 95 -12.40 0.33 20.30
C LEU A 95 -12.47 1.44 19.26
N GLY A 96 -12.23 1.11 18.00
CA GLY A 96 -12.31 2.07 16.90
C GLY A 96 -12.50 1.41 15.54
N SER A 97 -12.11 2.08 14.47
CA SER A 97 -12.20 1.55 13.11
C SER A 97 -10.82 1.29 12.50
N LYS A 98 -10.81 0.52 11.42
CA LYS A 98 -9.65 0.27 10.56
C LYS A 98 -10.00 0.62 9.12
N MET A 99 -8.99 1.08 8.40
CA MET A 99 -9.09 1.46 6.99
C MET A 99 -8.06 0.69 6.16
N GLY A 100 -8.53 0.03 5.12
CA GLY A 100 -7.71 -0.58 4.09
C GLY A 100 -7.89 0.19 2.77
N ILE A 101 -6.80 0.47 2.06
CA ILE A 101 -6.82 1.10 0.73
C ILE A 101 -6.20 0.14 -0.27
N ASP A 102 -6.98 -0.26 -1.28
CA ASP A 102 -6.51 -1.08 -2.39
C ASP A 102 -5.98 -0.18 -3.51
N ALA A 103 -4.68 0.12 -3.45
CA ALA A 103 -3.95 0.86 -4.47
C ALA A 103 -3.27 -0.05 -5.51
N THR A 104 -3.76 -1.28 -5.68
CA THR A 104 -3.30 -2.18 -6.75
C THR A 104 -3.94 -1.86 -8.10
N ASN A 105 -3.34 -2.32 -9.19
CA ASN A 105 -3.94 -2.30 -10.52
C ASN A 105 -5.27 -3.08 -10.53
N LYS A 106 -6.27 -2.54 -11.20
CA LYS A 106 -7.61 -3.12 -11.22
C LYS A 106 -7.77 -4.05 -12.41
N LEU A 107 -8.17 -5.28 -12.12
CA LEU A 107 -8.37 -6.35 -13.10
C LEU A 107 -9.81 -6.34 -13.62
N PRO A 108 -10.10 -7.02 -14.75
CA PRO A 108 -11.47 -7.25 -15.19
C PRO A 108 -12.35 -7.81 -14.07
N GLY A 109 -13.52 -7.21 -13.87
CA GLY A 109 -14.43 -7.51 -12.76
C GLY A 109 -14.28 -6.58 -11.55
N GLU A 110 -13.17 -5.86 -11.41
CA GLU A 110 -13.05 -4.73 -10.46
C GLU A 110 -13.34 -3.39 -11.14
N THR A 111 -13.15 -3.34 -12.46
CA THR A 111 -13.44 -2.20 -13.33
C THR A 111 -13.80 -2.70 -14.73
N ASP A 112 -14.69 -1.97 -15.41
CA ASP A 112 -15.03 -2.19 -16.83
C ASP A 112 -14.25 -1.24 -17.77
N ARG A 113 -13.42 -0.36 -17.19
CA ARG A 113 -12.61 0.60 -17.93
C ARG A 113 -11.31 -0.04 -18.42
N GLU A 114 -10.81 0.42 -19.55
CA GLU A 114 -9.43 0.19 -19.96
C GLU A 114 -8.49 0.74 -18.88
N TRP A 115 -7.53 -0.09 -18.46
CA TRP A 115 -6.58 0.25 -17.40
C TRP A 115 -5.29 0.80 -18.00
N GLY A 116 -4.66 1.76 -17.32
CA GLY A 116 -3.43 2.38 -17.82
C GLY A 116 -2.24 1.42 -17.80
N GLU A 117 -1.34 1.60 -18.76
CA GLU A 117 -0.04 0.94 -18.78
C GLU A 117 0.99 1.81 -18.07
N SER A 118 1.69 1.25 -17.08
CA SER A 118 2.78 1.95 -16.39
C SER A 118 3.95 2.17 -17.34
N ILE A 119 4.52 3.37 -17.31
CA ILE A 119 5.75 3.68 -18.05
C ILE A 119 6.90 2.90 -17.41
N THR A 120 7.63 2.15 -18.22
CA THR A 120 8.87 1.46 -17.82
C THR A 120 10.03 1.99 -18.63
N MET A 121 11.21 2.05 -18.00
CA MET A 121 12.45 2.40 -18.69
C MET A 121 13.01 1.17 -19.42
N ASP A 122 13.63 1.39 -20.57
CA ASP A 122 14.33 0.33 -21.30
C ASP A 122 15.58 -0.09 -20.51
N GLN A 123 15.69 -1.38 -20.19
CA GLN A 123 16.80 -1.93 -19.42
C GLN A 123 18.16 -1.65 -20.07
N ALA A 124 18.25 -1.67 -21.41
CA ALA A 124 19.49 -1.36 -22.11
C ALA A 124 19.93 0.09 -21.92
N VAL A 125 18.99 1.01 -21.71
CA VAL A 125 19.28 2.41 -21.39
C VAL A 125 19.73 2.55 -19.94
N ILE A 126 19.05 1.89 -19.00
CA ILE A 126 19.44 1.87 -17.58
C ILE A 126 20.87 1.36 -17.45
N ASP A 127 21.16 0.16 -17.97
CA ASP A 127 22.47 -0.49 -17.85
C ASP A 127 23.59 0.38 -18.43
N LYS A 128 23.31 1.06 -19.55
CA LYS A 128 24.26 1.98 -20.18
C LYS A 128 24.53 3.18 -19.29
N ILE A 129 23.49 3.84 -18.77
CA ILE A 129 23.64 5.04 -17.96
C ILE A 129 24.31 4.71 -16.63
N ASP A 130 23.95 3.61 -15.99
CA ASP A 130 24.59 3.11 -14.77
C ASP A 130 26.10 2.88 -14.99
N SER A 131 26.50 2.33 -16.15
CA SER A 131 27.92 2.08 -16.46
C SER A 131 28.77 3.35 -16.61
N ILE A 132 28.15 4.49 -16.94
CA ILE A 132 28.84 5.76 -17.15
C ILE A 132 28.53 6.79 -16.05
N TRP A 133 27.73 6.44 -15.05
CA TRP A 133 27.19 7.40 -14.07
C TRP A 133 28.29 8.18 -13.34
N ASP A 134 29.32 7.46 -12.87
CA ASP A 134 30.48 8.05 -12.18
C ASP A 134 31.29 8.99 -13.11
N GLU A 135 31.34 8.71 -14.41
CA GLU A 135 32.03 9.55 -15.40
C GLU A 135 31.30 10.87 -15.64
N LEU A 136 29.98 10.90 -15.43
CA LEU A 136 29.17 12.10 -15.67
C LEU A 136 29.41 13.19 -14.62
N SER A 137 29.96 12.85 -13.44
CA SER A 137 30.28 13.82 -12.37
C SER A 137 29.07 14.67 -11.93
N ILE A 138 27.89 14.06 -11.85
CA ILE A 138 26.65 14.71 -11.41
C ILE A 138 26.28 14.12 -10.04
N ASP A 139 26.40 14.96 -9.00
CA ASP A 139 25.88 14.71 -7.65
C ASP A 139 24.56 15.45 -7.41
#